data_AF-D9PZ73-F1
#
_entry.id   AF-D9PZ73-F1
#
_cell.length_a   1.000
_cell.length_b   1.000
_cell.length_c   1.000
_cell.angle_alpha   90.00
_cell.angle_beta   90.00
_cell.angle_gamma   90.00
#
_symmetry.space_group_name_H-M   'P 1'
#
loop_
_entity.id
_entity.type
_entity.pdbx_description
1 polymer ?
#
loop_
_entity_poly.entity_id
_entity_poly.type
_entity_poly.pdbx_seq_one_letter_code
_entity_poly.pdbx_strand_id
1 'polypeptide(L)'
;MSQQSERAVSKETLEAYLKKRIQELEEELSALKALLDYIEDAGKASPAERPEDIKVGRRRVARLLRGEGYVRVVPEVPMALPKEVREYLSTVEAEIRAYQGREGSDEGGGVKLTIRDRPDGSVAEIKFDGLYSTLEFLKAKAALKYAMEVSYEVYRAQMKGGAEEEGEGKEEGGEEGEESNSEDNEEA
;
A
#
# COMPACT_ATOMS: atom_id res chain seq x y z
N MET A 1 -60.89 -26.62 9.78
CA MET A 1 -60.05 -26.20 10.92
C MET A 1 -58.90 -27.18 11.02
N SER A 2 -57.75 -26.84 10.44
CA SER A 2 -56.57 -27.72 10.47
C SER A 2 -56.01 -27.74 11.88
N GLN A 3 -56.15 -28.87 12.56
CA GLN A 3 -55.52 -29.10 13.86
C GLN A 3 -54.01 -29.06 13.65
N GLN A 4 -53.38 -27.96 14.08
CA GLN A 4 -51.94 -27.94 14.29
C GLN A 4 -51.63 -28.99 15.36
N SER A 5 -50.99 -30.08 14.95
CA SER A 5 -50.47 -31.06 15.89
C SER A 5 -49.39 -30.38 16.73
N GLU A 6 -49.66 -30.15 18.01
CA GLU A 6 -48.61 -29.97 18.99
C GLU A 6 -47.82 -31.29 19.07
N ARG A 7 -46.79 -31.42 18.23
CA ARG A 7 -45.83 -32.50 18.37
C ARG A 7 -45.11 -32.30 19.70
N ALA A 8 -45.47 -33.11 20.69
CA ALA A 8 -44.72 -33.21 21.94
C ALA A 8 -43.25 -33.55 21.59
N VAL A 9 -42.36 -32.57 21.75
CA VAL A 9 -40.93 -32.77 21.54
C VAL A 9 -40.44 -33.65 22.68
N SER A 10 -39.89 -34.82 22.36
CA SER A 10 -39.37 -35.71 23.40
C SER A 10 -38.21 -35.03 24.13
N LYS A 11 -38.07 -35.32 25.43
CA LYS A 11 -36.97 -34.79 26.25
C LYS A 11 -35.61 -35.02 25.60
N GLU A 12 -35.42 -36.20 25.01
CA GLU A 12 -34.19 -36.57 24.30
C GLU A 12 -33.94 -35.71 23.06
N THR A 13 -35.00 -35.41 22.28
CA THR A 13 -34.89 -34.54 21.10
C THR A 13 -34.55 -33.11 21.50
N LEU A 14 -35.19 -32.61 22.57
CA LEU A 14 -34.91 -31.28 23.10
C LEU A 14 -33.48 -31.20 23.67
N GLU A 15 -33.03 -32.22 24.38
CA GLU A 15 -31.68 -32.29 24.94
C GLU A 15 -30.60 -32.32 23.85
N ALA A 16 -30.82 -33.09 22.78
CA ALA A 16 -29.91 -33.12 21.63
C ALA A 16 -29.85 -31.78 20.90
N TYR A 17 -31.00 -31.14 20.70
CA TYR A 17 -31.07 -29.81 20.10
C TYR A 17 -30.33 -28.76 20.94
N LEU A 18 -30.57 -28.74 22.26
CA LEU A 18 -29.93 -27.79 23.17
C LEU A 18 -28.41 -27.99 23.22
N LYS A 19 -27.93 -29.24 23.28
CA LYS A 19 -26.48 -29.52 23.25
C LYS A 19 -25.84 -29.04 21.95
N LYS A 20 -26.47 -29.31 20.81
CA LYS A 20 -25.98 -28.81 19.52
C LYS A 20 -25.97 -27.29 19.47
N ARG A 21 -27.02 -26.64 19.96
CA ARG A 21 -27.12 -25.18 19.95
C ARG A 21 -26.09 -24.52 20.88
N ILE A 22 -25.81 -25.14 22.03
CA ILE A 22 -24.73 -24.71 22.93
C ILE A 22 -23.39 -24.78 22.20
N GLN A 23 -23.10 -25.89 21.52
CA GLN A 23 -21.85 -26.05 20.77
C GLN A 23 -21.70 -25.00 19.65
N GLU A 24 -22.75 -24.76 18.86
CA GLU A 24 -22.74 -23.70 17.83
C GLU A 24 -22.46 -22.32 18.44
N LEU A 25 -23.08 -22.00 19.58
CA LEU A 25 -22.85 -20.73 20.28
C LEU A 25 -21.44 -20.64 20.88
N GLU A 26 -20.87 -21.74 21.35
CA GLU A 26 -19.49 -21.78 21.83
C GLU A 26 -18.49 -21.56 20.69
N GLU A 27 -18.76 -22.12 19.51
CA GLU A 27 -17.96 -21.89 18.29
C GLU A 27 -18.06 -20.43 17.83
N GLU A 28 -19.26 -19.86 17.79
CA GLU A 28 -19.47 -18.44 17.47
C GLU A 28 -18.76 -17.53 18.49
N LEU A 29 -18.89 -17.83 19.78
CA LEU A 29 -18.27 -17.05 20.86
C LEU A 29 -16.75 -17.17 20.84
N SER A 30 -16.20 -18.33 20.47
CA SER A 30 -14.77 -18.54 20.22
C SER A 30 -14.29 -17.70 19.04
N ALA A 31 -15.02 -17.67 17.92
CA ALA A 31 -14.68 -16.86 16.77
C ALA A 31 -14.72 -15.35 17.10
N LEU A 32 -15.74 -14.90 17.85
CA LEU A 32 -15.84 -13.51 18.29
C LEU A 32 -14.71 -13.14 19.27
N LYS A 33 -14.33 -14.02 20.19
CA LYS A 33 -13.17 -13.82 21.06
C LYS A 33 -11.87 -13.74 20.27
N ALA A 34 -11.68 -14.59 19.27
CA ALA A 34 -10.50 -14.52 18.41
C ALA A 34 -10.44 -13.22 17.59
N LEU A 35 -11.59 -12.73 17.13
CA LEU A 35 -11.69 -11.42 16.48
C LEU A 35 -11.44 -10.27 17.46
N LEU A 36 -11.95 -10.36 18.68
CA LEU A 36 -11.69 -9.40 19.74
C LEU A 36 -10.21 -9.39 20.12
N ASP A 37 -9.58 -10.54 20.31
CA ASP A 37 -8.14 -10.66 20.59
C ASP A 37 -7.32 -10.11 19.43
N TYR A 38 -7.71 -10.35 18.17
CA TYR A 38 -7.06 -9.75 17.01
C TYR A 38 -7.18 -8.21 17.00
N ILE A 39 -8.34 -7.67 17.37
CA ILE A 39 -8.58 -6.23 17.48
C ILE A 39 -7.83 -5.64 18.67
N GLU A 40 -7.81 -6.34 19.81
CA GLU A 40 -7.10 -5.94 21.01
C GLU A 40 -5.59 -6.04 20.82
N ASP A 41 -5.05 -7.02 20.11
CA ASP A 41 -3.63 -7.08 19.73
C ASP A 41 -3.29 -6.02 18.67
N ALA A 42 -4.24 -5.69 17.80
CA ALA A 42 -4.16 -4.51 16.95
C ALA A 42 -4.23 -3.19 17.78
N GLY A 43 -4.89 -3.20 18.94
CA GLY A 43 -5.02 -2.07 19.87
C GLY A 43 -3.94 -1.99 20.97
N LYS A 44 -3.25 -3.09 21.30
CA LYS A 44 -2.28 -3.20 22.41
C LYS A 44 -0.87 -2.75 22.05
N ALA A 45 -0.49 -2.71 20.78
CA ALA A 45 0.75 -2.02 20.42
C ALA A 45 0.47 -0.53 20.19
N SER A 46 0.63 0.18 21.31
CA SER A 46 1.07 1.56 21.51
C SER A 46 0.45 2.65 20.62
N PRO A 47 0.09 3.83 21.16
CA PRO A 47 -0.17 5.05 20.38
C PRO A 47 1.07 5.58 19.62
N ALA A 48 2.13 4.77 19.52
CA ALA A 48 3.28 5.04 18.68
C ALA A 48 2.94 4.60 17.25
N GLU A 49 3.17 5.49 16.28
CA GLU A 49 3.06 5.17 14.86
C GLU A 49 3.74 3.83 14.58
N ARG A 50 3.01 2.78 14.20
CA ARG A 50 3.64 1.50 13.86
C ARG A 50 4.31 1.64 12.49
N PRO A 51 5.66 1.60 12.40
CA PRO A 51 6.33 1.76 11.13
C PRO A 51 6.35 0.43 10.37
N GLU A 52 6.00 0.48 9.10
CA GLU A 52 6.15 -0.62 8.14
C GLU A 52 7.04 -0.16 6.99
N ASP A 53 8.06 -0.94 6.68
CA ASP A 53 8.95 -0.66 5.55
C ASP A 53 8.28 -1.09 4.24
N ILE A 54 8.16 -0.16 3.29
CA ILE A 54 7.82 -0.49 1.91
C ILE A 54 9.13 -0.75 1.17
N LYS A 55 9.24 -1.95 0.58
CA LYS A 55 10.45 -2.42 -0.09
C LYS A 55 10.16 -2.84 -1.52
N VAL A 56 11.03 -2.42 -2.43
CA VAL A 56 11.07 -2.90 -3.82
C VAL A 56 12.35 -3.71 -3.99
N GLY A 57 12.19 -5.03 -4.13
CA GLY A 57 13.30 -5.97 -4.03
C GLY A 57 13.98 -5.88 -2.65
N ARG A 58 15.29 -5.60 -2.62
CA ARG A 58 16.06 -5.43 -1.37
C ARG A 58 16.10 -3.99 -0.88
N ARG A 59 15.60 -3.02 -1.66
CA ARG A 59 15.69 -1.60 -1.32
C ARG A 59 14.43 -1.16 -0.57
N ARG A 60 14.61 -0.51 0.58
CA ARG A 60 13.53 0.23 1.23
C ARG A 60 13.32 1.54 0.50
N VAL A 61 12.08 1.80 0.10
CA VAL A 61 11.70 2.97 -0.71
C VAL A 61 10.92 4.00 0.09
N ALA A 62 10.21 3.56 1.13
CA ALA A 62 9.43 4.42 2.00
C ALA A 62 9.14 3.74 3.34
N ARG A 63 8.69 4.53 4.31
CA ARG A 63 8.13 4.05 5.58
C ARG A 63 6.66 4.43 5.66
N LEU A 64 5.82 3.44 5.87
CA LEU A 64 4.40 3.60 6.16
C LEU A 64 4.19 3.66 7.67
N LEU A 65 3.36 4.59 8.12
CA LEU A 65 3.12 4.90 9.52
C LEU A 65 1.61 4.94 9.74
N ARG A 66 1.13 4.17 10.71
CA ARG A 66 -0.28 4.16 11.11
C ARG A 66 -0.42 4.84 12.47
N GLY A 67 -1.26 5.87 12.54
CA GLY A 67 -1.66 6.49 13.80
C GLY A 67 -3.16 6.37 14.03
N GLU A 68 -3.64 7.10 15.04
CA GLU A 68 -5.06 7.19 15.35
C GLU A 68 -5.78 7.98 14.25
N GLY A 69 -6.70 7.33 13.53
CA GLY A 69 -7.47 7.96 12.46
C GLY A 69 -6.73 8.20 11.13
N TYR A 70 -5.46 7.83 11.01
CA TYR A 70 -4.70 8.11 9.77
C TYR A 70 -3.67 7.04 9.40
N VAL A 71 -3.33 7.02 8.11
CA VAL A 71 -2.14 6.33 7.57
C VAL A 71 -1.36 7.32 6.73
N ARG A 72 -0.04 7.37 6.93
CA ARG A 72 0.87 8.20 6.12
C ARG A 72 2.05 7.40 5.62
N VAL A 73 2.66 7.87 4.55
CA VAL A 73 3.88 7.30 4.00
C VAL A 73 4.90 8.41 3.76
N VAL A 74 6.14 8.13 4.16
CA VAL A 74 7.29 9.02 4.00
C VAL A 74 8.30 8.33 3.08
N PRO A 75 8.52 8.84 1.86
CA PRO A 75 9.53 8.32 0.95
C PRO A 75 10.95 8.47 1.53
N GLU A 76 11.75 7.41 1.43
CA GLU A 76 13.20 7.46 1.74
C GLU A 76 14.04 7.80 0.51
N VAL A 77 13.45 7.74 -0.68
CA VAL A 77 14.05 8.12 -1.95
C VAL A 77 13.32 9.37 -2.47
N PRO A 78 14.04 10.42 -2.94
CA PRO A 78 13.42 11.65 -3.45
C PRO A 78 12.82 11.42 -4.84
N MET A 79 11.66 10.75 -4.88
CA MET A 79 10.91 10.48 -6.11
C MET A 79 9.69 11.39 -6.22
N ALA A 80 9.35 11.79 -7.44
CA ALA A 80 8.08 12.43 -7.75
C ALA A 80 6.96 11.38 -7.84
N LEU A 81 5.72 11.81 -7.59
CA LEU A 81 4.53 11.00 -7.88
C LEU A 81 4.11 11.20 -9.35
N PRO A 82 4.05 10.13 -10.17
CA PRO A 82 3.43 10.18 -11.49
C PRO A 82 1.97 10.65 -11.42
N LYS A 83 1.49 11.30 -12.49
CA LYS A 83 0.13 11.87 -12.54
C LYS A 83 -0.93 10.79 -12.29
N GLU A 84 -0.73 9.63 -12.89
CA GLU A 84 -1.60 8.46 -12.81
C GLU A 84 -1.69 7.95 -11.36
N VAL A 85 -0.59 8.00 -10.62
CA VAL A 85 -0.57 7.62 -9.20
C VAL A 85 -1.32 8.64 -8.34
N ARG A 86 -1.21 9.94 -8.64
CA ARG A 86 -2.00 10.97 -7.95
C ARG A 86 -3.50 10.81 -8.20
N GLU A 87 -3.89 10.51 -9.43
CA GLU A 87 -5.28 10.25 -9.82
C GLU A 87 -5.82 8.97 -9.17
N TYR A 88 -5.00 7.91 -9.12
CA TYR A 88 -5.33 6.68 -8.40
C TYR A 88 -5.58 6.94 -6.92
N LEU A 89 -4.68 7.65 -6.22
CA LEU A 89 -4.86 7.98 -4.81
C LEU A 89 -6.12 8.81 -4.56
N SER A 90 -6.43 9.77 -5.44
CA SER A 90 -7.67 10.56 -5.38
C SER A 90 -8.92 9.69 -5.60
N THR A 91 -8.83 8.68 -6.46
CA THR A 91 -9.92 7.71 -6.67
C THR A 91 -10.14 6.88 -5.41
N VAL A 92 -9.07 6.41 -4.77
CA VAL A 92 -9.15 5.67 -3.49
C VAL A 92 -9.77 6.53 -2.39
N GLU A 93 -9.41 7.82 -2.29
CA GLU A 93 -10.04 8.78 -1.38
C GLU A 93 -11.56 8.86 -1.63
N ALA A 94 -11.97 9.04 -2.88
CA ALA A 94 -13.38 9.13 -3.25
C ALA A 94 -14.15 7.84 -2.93
N GLU A 95 -13.54 6.67 -3.15
CA GLU A 95 -14.16 5.39 -2.81
C GLU A 95 -14.29 5.19 -1.30
N ILE A 96 -13.30 5.58 -0.51
CA ILE A 96 -13.38 5.53 0.96
C ILE A 96 -14.45 6.52 1.45
N ARG A 97 -14.50 7.73 0.90
CA ARG A 97 -15.53 8.72 1.22
C ARG A 97 -16.94 8.21 0.90
N ALA A 98 -17.11 7.55 -0.23
CA ALA A 98 -18.38 6.95 -0.63
C ALA A 98 -18.79 5.81 0.31
N TYR A 99 -17.83 5.05 0.83
CA TYR A 99 -18.08 4.02 1.84
C TYR A 99 -18.59 4.65 3.15
N GLN A 100 -17.90 5.66 3.67
CA GLN A 100 -18.27 6.40 4.88
C GLN A 100 -19.67 7.04 4.79
N GLY A 101 -19.99 7.64 3.63
CA GLY A 101 -21.30 8.26 3.38
C GLY A 101 -22.46 7.25 3.29
N ARG A 102 -22.19 5.96 3.01
CA ARG A 102 -23.22 4.91 3.03
C ARG A 102 -23.49 4.38 4.44
N GLU A 103 -22.50 4.43 5.32
CA GLU A 103 -22.62 3.96 6.71
C GLU A 103 -23.23 5.02 7.65
N GLY A 104 -23.59 6.20 7.15
CA GLY A 104 -24.21 7.26 7.97
C GLY A 104 -23.25 7.89 8.99
N SER A 105 -21.94 7.79 8.73
CA SER A 105 -20.90 8.37 9.58
C SER A 105 -20.82 9.89 9.39
N ASP A 106 -21.72 10.63 10.06
CA ASP A 106 -21.72 12.10 10.10
C ASP A 106 -20.69 12.66 11.11
N GLU A 107 -20.08 11.81 11.92
CA GLU A 107 -19.06 12.21 12.89
C GLU A 107 -17.66 12.24 12.23
N GLY A 108 -17.37 13.36 11.57
CA GLY A 108 -16.00 13.79 11.31
C GLY A 108 -15.59 13.83 9.84
N GLY A 109 -15.86 14.97 9.19
CA GLY A 109 -15.11 15.55 8.05
C GLY A 109 -14.95 14.75 6.75
N GLY A 110 -15.27 13.45 6.74
CA GLY A 110 -14.89 12.49 5.70
C GLY A 110 -13.37 12.26 5.62
N VAL A 111 -12.99 11.15 4.99
CA VAL A 111 -11.59 10.89 4.63
C VAL A 111 -11.00 12.04 3.80
N LYS A 112 -9.74 12.37 4.06
CA LYS A 112 -8.98 13.38 3.32
C LYS A 112 -7.61 12.87 2.89
N LEU A 113 -7.31 12.99 1.60
CA LEU A 113 -5.97 12.79 1.05
C LEU A 113 -5.16 14.10 1.12
N THR A 114 -3.93 14.01 1.61
CA THR A 114 -2.95 15.10 1.58
C THR A 114 -1.66 14.59 0.95
N ILE A 115 -1.16 15.28 -0.07
CA ILE A 115 0.15 15.03 -0.69
C ILE A 115 0.99 16.28 -0.45
N ARG A 116 2.12 16.11 0.24
CA ARG A 116 3.08 17.18 0.49
C ARG A 116 4.30 16.98 -0.39
N ASP A 117 4.50 17.89 -1.32
CA ASP A 117 5.67 17.93 -2.19
C ASP A 117 6.79 18.77 -1.53
N ARG A 118 8.05 18.40 -1.81
CA ARG A 118 9.25 19.19 -1.50
C ARG A 118 9.46 20.27 -2.59
N PRO A 119 10.29 21.30 -2.32
CA PRO A 119 10.60 22.33 -3.31
C PRO A 119 11.22 21.79 -4.61
N ASP A 120 11.86 20.62 -4.56
CA ASP A 120 12.46 19.92 -5.71
C ASP A 120 11.46 19.08 -6.51
N GLY A 121 10.17 19.09 -6.16
CA GLY A 121 9.12 18.32 -6.82
C GLY A 121 9.03 16.85 -6.37
N SER A 122 9.94 16.38 -5.52
CA SER A 122 9.84 15.06 -4.89
C SER A 122 8.80 15.05 -3.78
N VAL A 123 8.26 13.88 -3.43
CA VAL A 123 7.23 13.79 -2.40
C VAL A 123 7.84 13.68 -1.01
N ALA A 124 7.44 14.59 -0.12
CA ALA A 124 7.81 14.56 1.29
C ALA A 124 6.96 13.58 2.08
N GLU A 125 5.65 13.59 1.85
CA GLU A 125 4.67 12.79 2.59
C GLU A 125 3.38 12.63 1.79
N ILE A 126 2.73 11.47 1.93
CA ILE A 126 1.34 11.27 1.52
C ILE A 126 0.56 10.74 2.73
N LYS A 127 -0.60 11.31 3.01
CA LYS A 127 -1.42 10.98 4.18
C LYS A 127 -2.89 10.84 3.80
N PHE A 128 -3.52 9.76 4.28
CA PHE A 128 -4.97 9.65 4.42
C PHE A 128 -5.34 9.91 5.88
N ASP A 129 -6.21 10.88 6.12
CA ASP A 129 -6.76 11.25 7.42
C ASP A 129 -8.26 10.96 7.48
N GLY A 130 -8.85 10.86 8.68
CA GLY A 130 -10.27 10.58 8.89
C GLY A 130 -10.67 9.14 8.55
N LEU A 131 -9.86 8.16 8.96
CA LEU A 131 -10.12 6.73 8.79
C LEU A 131 -10.69 6.14 10.09
N TYR A 132 -11.86 5.50 10.03
CA TYR A 132 -12.59 5.05 11.22
C TYR A 132 -12.69 3.52 11.32
N SER A 133 -12.79 2.83 10.18
CA SER A 133 -12.89 1.37 10.14
C SER A 133 -11.60 0.69 9.71
N THR A 134 -11.41 -0.57 10.14
CA THR A 134 -10.28 -1.41 9.72
C THR A 134 -10.18 -1.52 8.19
N LEU A 135 -11.32 -1.57 7.49
CA LEU A 135 -11.35 -1.65 6.03
C LEU A 135 -10.76 -0.40 5.39
N GLU A 136 -11.09 0.78 5.90
CA GLU A 136 -10.54 2.06 5.45
C GLU A 136 -9.02 2.11 5.65
N PHE A 137 -8.54 1.69 6.82
CA PHE A 137 -7.11 1.57 7.11
C PHE A 137 -6.39 0.65 6.12
N LEU A 138 -6.95 -0.53 5.84
CA LEU A 138 -6.34 -1.50 4.92
C LEU A 138 -6.29 -0.96 3.49
N LYS A 139 -7.37 -0.31 3.05
CA LYS A 139 -7.48 0.28 1.72
C LYS A 139 -6.50 1.43 1.51
N ALA A 140 -6.46 2.38 2.45
CA ALA A 140 -5.51 3.49 2.43
C ALA A 140 -4.06 2.98 2.45
N LYS A 141 -3.76 2.01 3.31
CA LYS A 141 -2.42 1.40 3.41
C LYS A 141 -1.99 0.74 2.10
N ALA A 142 -2.85 -0.07 1.49
CA ALA A 142 -2.56 -0.74 0.23
C ALA A 142 -2.31 0.28 -0.90
N ALA A 143 -3.12 1.33 -0.96
CA ALA A 143 -2.98 2.39 -1.95
C ALA A 143 -1.65 3.16 -1.81
N LEU A 144 -1.26 3.51 -0.57
CA LEU A 144 0.02 4.16 -0.31
C LEU A 144 1.21 3.27 -0.66
N LYS A 145 1.13 1.97 -0.34
CA LYS A 145 2.16 1.01 -0.71
C LYS A 145 2.32 0.91 -2.23
N TYR A 146 1.23 0.69 -2.94
CA TYR A 146 1.22 0.64 -4.40
C TYR A 146 1.79 1.92 -5.03
N ALA A 147 1.36 3.08 -4.53
CA ALA A 147 1.86 4.37 -5.00
C ALA A 147 3.39 4.50 -4.89
N MET A 148 3.98 4.04 -3.77
CA MET A 148 5.44 4.08 -3.59
C MET A 148 6.18 3.10 -4.48
N GLU A 149 5.66 1.88 -4.63
CA GLU A 149 6.29 0.85 -5.47
C GLU A 149 6.31 1.29 -6.93
N VAL A 150 5.17 1.77 -7.46
CA VAL A 150 5.08 2.24 -8.85
C VAL A 150 5.90 3.50 -9.09
N SER A 151 5.83 4.48 -8.20
CA SER A 151 6.62 5.72 -8.34
C SER A 151 8.11 5.44 -8.32
N TYR A 152 8.55 4.49 -7.51
CA TYR A 152 9.95 4.07 -7.47
C TYR A 152 10.37 3.37 -8.76
N GLU A 153 9.51 2.52 -9.35
CA GLU A 153 9.80 1.88 -10.63
C GLU A 153 9.95 2.90 -11.77
N VAL A 154 9.06 3.90 -11.83
CA VAL A 154 9.18 5.01 -12.79
C VAL A 154 10.47 5.80 -12.57
N TYR A 155 10.77 6.15 -11.31
CA TYR A 155 12.02 6.84 -10.95
C TYR A 155 13.26 6.05 -11.40
N ARG A 156 13.29 4.72 -11.19
CA ARG A 156 14.40 3.88 -11.64
C ARG A 156 14.53 3.86 -13.17
N ALA A 157 13.41 3.83 -13.89
CA ALA A 157 13.42 3.84 -15.35
C ALA A 157 13.99 5.17 -15.89
N GLN A 158 13.60 6.30 -15.31
CA GLN A 158 14.13 7.62 -15.66
C GLN A 158 15.63 7.74 -15.38
N MET A 159 16.09 7.24 -14.22
CA MET A 159 17.52 7.23 -13.87
C MET A 159 18.37 6.33 -14.77
N LYS A 160 17.79 5.26 -15.34
CA LYS A 160 18.48 4.40 -16.30
C LYS A 160 18.50 5.01 -17.71
N GLY A 161 17.40 5.63 -18.14
CA GLY A 161 17.33 6.31 -19.43
C GLY A 161 18.27 7.52 -19.52
N GLY A 162 18.51 8.23 -18.41
CA GLY A 162 19.48 9.33 -18.36
C GLY A 162 20.95 8.92 -18.45
N ALA A 163 21.28 7.63 -18.26
CA ALA A 163 22.64 7.12 -18.40
C ALA A 163 23.00 6.72 -19.85
N GLU A 164 22.01 6.65 -20.75
CA GLU A 164 22.22 6.31 -22.16
C GLU A 164 22.32 7.58 -23.06
N GLU A 165 21.87 8.76 -22.59
CA GLU A 165 21.94 10.01 -23.38
C GLU A 165 23.24 10.82 -23.18
N GLU A 166 24.13 10.47 -22.25
CA GLU A 166 25.44 11.14 -22.08
C GLU A 166 26.59 10.44 -22.87
N GLY A 167 26.27 9.44 -23.70
CA GLY A 167 27.25 8.59 -24.39
C GLY A 167 27.42 8.79 -25.90
N GLU A 168 26.71 9.73 -26.53
CA GLU A 168 26.82 9.98 -27.98
C GLU A 168 27.03 11.47 -28.27
N GLY A 169 28.24 11.96 -28.00
CA GLY A 169 28.63 13.32 -28.35
C GLY A 169 30.15 13.52 -28.30
N LYS A 170 30.77 13.58 -29.49
CA LYS A 170 32.21 13.67 -29.86
C LYS A 170 32.80 12.30 -30.19
N GLU A 171 33.28 12.02 -31.40
CA GLU A 171 34.22 12.84 -32.18
C GLU A 171 33.86 12.89 -33.69
N GLU A 172 33.72 14.11 -34.22
CA GLU A 172 34.05 14.44 -35.61
C GLU A 172 35.45 15.06 -35.62
N GLY A 173 36.29 14.69 -36.60
CA GLY A 173 37.31 15.59 -37.14
C GLY A 173 38.77 15.13 -37.11
N GLY A 174 39.14 14.38 -38.15
CA GLY A 174 40.39 14.44 -38.95
C GLY A 174 41.74 14.85 -38.36
N GLU A 175 42.76 14.06 -38.70
CA GLU A 175 44.04 14.58 -39.18
C GLU A 175 44.67 13.57 -40.16
N GLU A 176 44.72 13.97 -41.44
CA GLU A 176 45.65 13.43 -42.42
C GLU A 176 47.07 13.91 -42.06
N GLY A 177 48.04 13.02 -42.15
CA GLY A 177 49.46 13.35 -41.95
C GLY A 177 50.33 12.19 -42.41
N GLU A 178 50.64 12.17 -43.71
CA GLU A 178 51.69 11.38 -44.32
C GLU A 178 53.05 11.63 -43.62
N GLU A 179 53.84 10.58 -43.39
CA GLU A 179 55.27 10.63 -43.70
C GLU A 179 55.84 9.22 -43.89
N SER A 180 56.34 9.02 -45.11
CA SER A 180 57.12 7.90 -45.62
C SER A 180 58.58 7.96 -45.19
N ASN A 181 59.17 6.81 -44.82
CA ASN A 181 60.49 6.30 -45.27
C ASN A 181 60.83 5.07 -44.42
N SER A 182 60.83 3.85 -44.96
CA SER A 182 61.85 3.22 -45.83
C SER A 182 63.07 2.69 -45.06
N GLU A 183 63.51 1.52 -45.51
CA GLU A 183 64.73 0.75 -45.16
C GLU A 183 64.63 -0.07 -43.87
N ASP A 184 65.11 -1.30 -43.78
CA ASP A 184 65.49 -2.37 -44.70
C ASP A 184 65.94 -3.54 -43.77
N ASN A 185 66.04 -4.74 -44.34
CA ASN A 185 66.70 -5.94 -43.79
C ASN A 185 66.01 -6.65 -42.59
N GLU A 186 65.94 -7.97 -42.51
CA GLU A 186 66.75 -9.01 -43.15
C GLU A 186 66.01 -10.37 -43.09
N GLU A 187 66.50 -11.28 -43.90
CA GLU A 187 66.02 -12.60 -44.33
C GLU A 187 65.59 -13.63 -43.26
N ALA A 188 64.62 -14.46 -43.65
CA ALA A 188 64.74 -15.93 -43.66
C ALA A 188 63.76 -16.56 -44.66
#